data_AF-A0A1G4MKE2-F1
#
_entry.id   AF-A0A1G4MKE2-F1
#
_cell.length_a   1.000
_cell.length_b   1.000
_cell.length_c   1.000
_cell.angle_alpha   90.00
_cell.angle_beta   90.00
_cell.angle_gamma   90.00
#
_symmetry.space_group_name_H-M   'P 1'
#
loop_
_entity.id
_entity.type
_entity.pdbx_description
1 polymer ?
#
loop_
_entity_poly.entity_id
_entity_poly.type
_entity_poly.pdbx_seq_one_letter_code
_entity_poly.pdbx_strand_id
1 'polypeptide(L)'
;MEQDNSSEIFTKIKTHFPPAKIKKIMQTDEDIGKVSQATPVITGRSLEFFIAMLVSRSGQVAKEMGCKRISGDVMKKTIMTDEKFDFLRELVCGNGEAKEAGREA
;
A
#
# COMPACT_ATOMS: atom_id res chain seq x y z
N MET A 1 17.78 -6.04 -20.79
CA MET A 1 16.58 -5.20 -21.05
C MET A 1 15.44 -5.79 -20.24
N GLU A 2 15.27 -5.34 -18.99
CA GLU A 2 14.02 -5.62 -18.28
C GLU A 2 12.96 -4.72 -18.92
N GLN A 3 12.06 -5.34 -19.68
CA GLN A 3 10.90 -4.63 -20.23
C GLN A 3 10.12 -4.07 -19.06
N ASP A 4 9.98 -2.74 -19.03
CA ASP A 4 9.13 -2.04 -18.07
C ASP A 4 7.66 -2.38 -18.38
N ASN A 5 7.23 -3.55 -17.91
CA ASN A 5 5.88 -4.08 -18.04
C ASN A 5 4.87 -3.36 -17.12
N SER A 6 5.25 -2.23 -16.52
CA SER A 6 4.43 -1.45 -15.60
C SER A 6 3.08 -1.06 -16.23
N SER A 7 3.08 -0.67 -17.51
CA SER A 7 1.87 -0.27 -18.24
C SER A 7 0.85 -1.40 -18.41
N GLU A 8 1.31 -2.64 -18.64
CA GLU A 8 0.46 -3.81 -18.82
C GLU A 8 -0.17 -4.29 -17.49
N ILE A 9 0.52 -4.04 -16.37
CA ILE A 9 0.00 -4.36 -15.04
C ILE A 9 -1.22 -3.48 -14.73
N PHE A 10 -1.15 -2.18 -15.04
CA PHE A 10 -2.22 -1.22 -14.75
C PHE A 10 -3.48 -1.43 -15.58
N THR A 11 -3.37 -1.99 -16.78
CA THR A 11 -4.53 -2.29 -17.65
C THR A 11 -5.27 -3.57 -17.24
N LYS A 12 -4.66 -4.45 -16.44
CA LYS A 12 -5.24 -5.75 -16.03
C LYS A 12 -5.92 -5.73 -14.65
N ILE A 13 -5.84 -4.63 -13.90
CA ILE A 13 -6.46 -4.55 -12.57
C ILE A 13 -7.98 -4.42 -12.71
N LYS A 14 -8.69 -5.47 -12.29
CA LYS A 14 -10.15 -5.57 -12.26
C LYS A 14 -10.75 -5.41 -10.86
N THR A 15 -9.91 -5.46 -9.83
CA THR A 15 -10.32 -5.27 -8.44
C THR A 15 -10.66 -3.82 -8.22
N HIS A 16 -11.78 -3.55 -7.54
CA HIS A 16 -12.21 -2.20 -7.22
C HIS A 16 -12.49 -2.05 -5.74
N PHE A 17 -11.87 -1.05 -5.12
CA PHE A 17 -12.13 -0.72 -3.72
C PHE A 17 -13.45 0.05 -3.61
N PRO A 18 -14.36 -0.34 -2.69
CA PRO A 18 -15.63 0.36 -2.51
C PRO A 18 -15.41 1.83 -2.07
N PRO A 19 -15.92 2.83 -2.80
CA PRO A 19 -15.73 4.24 -2.45
C PRO A 19 -16.20 4.59 -1.02
N ALA A 20 -17.27 3.94 -0.54
CA ALA A 20 -17.77 4.13 0.81
C ALA A 20 -16.78 3.67 1.90
N LYS A 21 -16.02 2.59 1.65
CA LYS A 21 -15.01 2.10 2.59
C LYS A 21 -13.81 3.02 2.64
N ILE A 22 -13.36 3.49 1.47
CA ILE A 22 -12.28 4.47 1.36
C ILE A 22 -12.67 5.76 2.09
N LYS A 23 -13.88 6.29 1.82
CA LYS A 23 -14.39 7.48 2.50
C LYS A 23 -14.40 7.29 4.03
N LYS A 24 -14.84 6.13 4.51
CA LYS A 24 -14.87 5.84 5.96
C LYS A 24 -13.46 5.85 6.58
N ILE A 25 -12.45 5.34 5.88
CA ILE A 25 -11.05 5.37 6.31
C ILE A 25 -10.51 6.81 6.25
N MET A 26 -10.77 7.56 5.19
CA MET A 26 -10.35 8.96 5.10
C MET A 26 -10.90 9.80 6.27
N GLN A 27 -12.16 9.57 6.65
CA GLN A 27 -12.81 10.30 7.74
C GLN A 27 -12.50 9.74 9.14
N THR A 28 -11.53 8.83 9.29
CA THR A 28 -10.97 8.54 10.62
C THR A 28 -10.02 9.63 11.08
N ASP A 29 -9.51 10.43 10.14
CA ASP A 29 -8.78 11.66 10.41
C ASP A 29 -9.80 12.76 10.75
N GLU A 30 -9.70 13.31 11.97
CA GLU A 30 -10.62 14.32 12.50
C GLU A 30 -10.57 15.63 11.72
N ASP A 31 -9.45 15.92 11.04
CA ASP A 31 -9.28 17.12 10.22
C ASP A 31 -9.98 17.00 8.85
N ILE A 32 -10.43 15.80 8.48
CA ILE A 32 -11.11 15.55 7.20
C ILE A 32 -12.64 15.70 7.35
N GLY A 33 -13.14 16.86 6.92
CA GLY A 33 -14.57 17.17 6.88
C GLY A 33 -15.33 16.52 5.71
N LYS A 34 -16.00 17.35 4.88
CA LYS A 34 -16.78 16.86 3.74
C LYS A 34 -15.86 16.48 2.57
N VAL A 35 -16.02 15.24 2.08
CA VAL A 35 -15.26 14.71 0.94
C VAL A 35 -16.15 14.66 -0.31
N SER A 36 -15.64 15.14 -1.44
CA SER A 36 -16.30 15.03 -2.76
C SER A 36 -16.50 13.57 -3.16
N GLN A 37 -17.52 13.26 -3.95
CA GLN A 37 -17.77 11.90 -4.46
C GLN A 37 -16.62 11.37 -5.34
N ALA A 38 -15.93 12.27 -6.06
CA ALA A 38 -14.83 11.88 -6.94
C ALA A 38 -13.58 11.42 -6.16
N THR A 39 -13.33 11.99 -4.97
CA THR A 39 -12.09 11.75 -4.23
C THR A 39 -11.89 10.28 -3.85
N PRO A 40 -12.86 9.60 -3.19
CA PRO A 40 -12.69 8.19 -2.83
C PRO A 40 -12.56 7.27 -4.05
N VAL A 41 -13.21 7.61 -5.18
CA VAL A 41 -13.12 6.82 -6.42
C VAL A 41 -11.70 6.89 -6.99
N ILE A 42 -11.13 8.09 -7.09
CA ILE A 42 -9.76 8.28 -7.59
C ILE A 42 -8.75 7.64 -6.63
N THR A 43 -8.91 7.85 -5.32
CA THR A 43 -8.06 7.22 -4.31
C THR A 43 -8.11 5.70 -4.41
N GLY A 44 -9.27 5.10 -4.66
CA GLY A 44 -9.40 3.65 -4.87
C GLY A 44 -8.56 3.16 -6.04
N ARG A 45 -8.61 3.88 -7.17
CA ARG A 45 -7.78 3.56 -8.35
C ARG A 45 -6.29 3.78 -8.09
N SER A 46 -5.92 4.80 -7.32
CA SER A 46 -4.53 5.02 -6.91
C SER A 46 -4.03 3.90 -5.99
N LEU A 47 -4.86 3.41 -5.08
CA LEU A 47 -4.53 2.29 -4.18
C LEU A 47 -4.30 0.98 -4.95
N GLU A 48 -5.10 0.72 -5.98
CA GLU A 48 -4.89 -0.40 -6.90
C GLU A 48 -3.50 -0.36 -7.54
N PHE A 49 -3.12 0.80 -8.08
CA PHE A 49 -1.80 1.00 -8.68
C PHE A 49 -0.67 0.90 -7.65
N PHE A 50 -0.86 1.48 -6.48
CA PHE A 50 0.08 1.41 -5.38
C PHE A 50 0.38 -0.04 -4.97
N ILE A 51 -0.66 -0.86 -4.76
CA ILE A 51 -0.49 -2.28 -4.39
C ILE A 51 0.25 -3.04 -5.48
N ALA A 52 -0.12 -2.82 -6.75
CA ALA A 52 0.55 -3.47 -7.88
C ALA A 52 2.05 -3.10 -7.96
N MET A 53 2.37 -1.83 -7.76
CA MET A 53 3.76 -1.36 -7.69
C MET A 53 4.52 -2.00 -6.52
N LEU A 54 3.96 -2.01 -5.32
CA LEU A 54 4.59 -2.59 -4.13
C LEU A 54 4.85 -4.09 -4.31
N VAL A 55 3.87 -4.84 -4.83
CA VAL A 55 4.02 -6.28 -5.08
C VAL A 55 5.06 -6.55 -6.17
N SER A 56 5.06 -5.76 -7.25
CA SER A 56 6.05 -5.89 -8.33
C SER A 56 7.48 -5.67 -7.83
N ARG A 57 7.71 -4.58 -7.08
CA ARG A 57 9.02 -4.28 -6.47
C ARG A 57 9.42 -5.34 -5.44
N SER A 58 8.50 -5.78 -4.61
CA SER A 58 8.75 -6.88 -3.66
C SER A 58 9.10 -8.18 -4.36
N GLY A 59 8.51 -8.46 -5.51
CA GLY A 59 8.85 -9.61 -6.35
C GLY A 59 10.27 -9.54 -6.93
N GLN A 60 10.74 -8.35 -7.31
CA GLN A 60 12.13 -8.14 -7.76
C GLN A 60 13.11 -8.39 -6.61
N VAL A 61 12.87 -7.77 -5.44
CA VAL A 61 13.71 -7.97 -4.25
C VAL A 61 13.70 -9.43 -3.78
N ALA A 62 12.56 -10.13 -3.85
CA ALA A 62 12.51 -11.56 -3.54
C ALA A 62 13.45 -12.38 -4.43
N LYS A 63 13.45 -12.10 -5.75
CA LYS A 63 14.33 -12.77 -6.71
C LYS A 63 15.81 -12.50 -6.43
N GLU A 64 16.15 -11.24 -6.13
CA GLU A 64 17.52 -10.85 -5.74
C GLU A 64 17.97 -11.55 -4.45
N MET A 65 17.05 -11.81 -3.52
CA MET A 65 17.29 -12.58 -2.29
C MET A 65 17.25 -14.10 -2.49
N GLY A 66 17.04 -14.61 -3.72
CA GLY A 66 16.89 -16.04 -3.99
C GLY A 66 15.61 -16.66 -3.42
N CYS A 67 14.64 -15.83 -3.03
CA CYS A 67 13.38 -16.24 -2.43
C CYS A 67 12.29 -16.42 -3.49
N LYS A 68 11.48 -17.48 -3.35
CA LYS A 68 10.33 -17.74 -4.24
C LYS A 68 9.02 -17.11 -3.75
N ARG A 69 9.03 -16.49 -2.57
CA ARG A 69 7.86 -15.90 -1.91
C ARG A 69 8.20 -14.52 -1.35
N ILE A 70 7.24 -13.59 -1.47
CA ILE A 70 7.31 -12.29 -0.81
C ILE A 70 7.00 -12.52 0.68
N SER A 71 8.03 -12.46 1.51
CA SER A 71 7.94 -12.60 2.97
C SER A 71 7.97 -11.22 3.65
N GLY A 72 7.71 -11.16 4.96
CA GLY A 72 7.81 -9.92 5.73
C GLY A 72 9.18 -9.23 5.58
N ASP A 73 10.28 -10.01 5.61
CA ASP A 73 11.64 -9.48 5.42
C ASP A 73 11.89 -8.92 4.03
N VAL A 74 11.34 -9.57 2.99
CA VAL A 74 11.40 -9.07 1.61
C VAL A 74 10.68 -7.73 1.54
N MET A 75 9.47 -7.65 2.07
CA MET A 75 8.66 -6.43 2.07
C MET A 75 9.37 -5.30 2.83
N LYS A 76 9.93 -5.61 4.01
CA LYS A 76 10.74 -4.67 4.79
C LYS A 76 11.92 -4.15 3.98
N LYS A 77 12.68 -5.04 3.33
CA LYS A 77 13.80 -4.64 2.48
C LYS A 77 13.34 -3.77 1.29
N THR A 78 12.24 -4.12 0.64
CA THR A 78 11.67 -3.32 -0.47
C THR A 78 11.33 -1.90 0.00
N ILE A 79 10.65 -1.78 1.14
CA ILE A 79 10.26 -0.48 1.72
C ILE A 79 11.49 0.29 2.19
N MET A 80 12.53 -0.40 2.67
CA MET A 80 13.77 0.25 3.08
C MET A 80 14.63 0.76 1.91
N THR A 81 14.48 0.19 0.71
CA THR A 81 15.34 0.52 -0.44
C THR A 81 14.70 1.54 -1.39
N ASP A 82 13.38 1.53 -1.57
CA ASP A 82 12.68 2.43 -2.50
C ASP A 82 12.09 3.64 -1.76
N GLU A 83 12.57 4.85 -2.07
CA GLU A 83 12.10 6.11 -1.47
C GLU A 83 10.62 6.37 -1.69
N LYS A 84 10.00 5.80 -2.74
CA LYS A 84 8.55 5.95 -2.98
C LYS A 84 7.70 5.30 -1.89
N PHE A 85 8.28 4.39 -1.11
CA PHE A 85 7.61 3.71 0.00
C PHE A 85 8.00 4.28 1.37
N ASP A 86 8.64 5.45 1.42
CA ASP A 86 9.13 6.05 2.67
C ASP A 86 8.05 6.20 3.74
N PHE A 87 6.82 6.54 3.32
CA PHE A 87 5.66 6.67 4.20
C PHE A 87 5.26 5.38 4.93
N LEU A 88 5.78 4.21 4.51
CA LEU A 88 5.55 2.93 5.16
C LEU A 88 6.67 2.54 6.15
N ARG A 89 7.80 3.26 6.15
CA ARG A 89 8.95 2.89 6.99
C ARG A 89 8.63 2.91 8.46
N GLU A 90 7.92 3.95 8.90
CA GLU A 90 7.50 4.06 10.30
C GLU A 90 6.59 2.91 10.70
N LEU A 91 5.68 2.47 9.82
CA LEU A 91 4.79 1.34 10.11
C LEU A 91 5.52 -0.02 10.16
N VAL A 92 6.61 -0.16 9.40
CA VAL A 92 7.32 -1.45 9.24
C VAL A 92 8.53 -1.58 10.16
N CYS A 93 9.13 -0.46 10.53
CA CYS A 93 10.25 -0.39 11.49
C CYS A 93 9.81 0.05 12.88
N GLY A 94 8.70 0.79 12.98
CA GLY A 94 8.08 1.20 14.23
C GLY A 94 7.01 0.20 14.67
N ASN A 95 7.29 -0.43 15.81
CA ASN A 95 6.31 -0.88 16.80
C ASN A 95 5.69 -2.28 16.59
N GLY A 96 6.34 -3.25 17.24
CA GLY A 96 5.64 -4.26 18.05
C GLY A 96 4.99 -3.66 19.30
N GLU A 97 4.40 -2.47 19.21
CA GLU A 97 3.62 -1.85 20.27
C GLU A 97 2.29 -1.42 19.68
N ALA A 98 1.36 -2.37 19.70
CA ALA A 98 -0.05 -2.06 19.60
C ALA A 98 -0.38 -1.03 20.69
N LYS A 99 -0.76 0.18 20.29
CA LYS A 99 -1.67 0.96 21.12
C LYS A 99 -3.04 0.26 21.11
N GLU A 100 -3.18 -0.77 21.95
CA GLU A 100 -4.46 -1.03 22.60
C GLU A 100 -4.74 0.16 23.52
N ALA A 101 -5.34 1.21 22.97
CA ALA A 101 -5.92 2.29 23.74
C ALA A 101 -7.38 2.42 23.28
N GLY A 102 -8.26 1.69 23.96
CA GLY A 102 -9.69 1.72 23.68
C GLY A 102 -10.50 0.51 24.15
N ARG A 103 -10.13 -0.10 25.28
CA ARG A 103 -11.06 -0.93 26.04
C ARG A 103 -10.89 -0.65 27.52
N GLU A 104 -11.58 0.37 28.02
CA GLU A 104 -11.98 0.44 29.42
C GLU A 104 -13.34 1.18 29.53
N ALA A 105 -14.24 0.52 30.28
CA ALA A 105 -15.57 0.88 30.79
C ALA A 105 -16.70 1.20 29.79
#